data_AF-T1CR35-F1
#
_entry.id   AF-T1CR35-F1
#
_cell.length_a   1.000
_cell.length_b   1.000
_cell.length_c   1.000
_cell.angle_alpha   90.00
_cell.angle_beta   90.00
_cell.angle_gamma   90.00
#
_symmetry.space_group_name_H-M   'P 1'
#
loop_
_entity.id
_entity.type
_entity.pdbx_description
1 polymer ?
#
loop_
_entity_poly.entity_id
_entity_poly.type
_entity_poly.pdbx_seq_one_letter_code
_entity_poly.pdbx_strand_id
1 'polypeptide(L)' 'MKGDRLNIAYLDVETSGLLRDPEARVVEWGLSVWQGDVEVFRGESMVGGQGAIPEEVSRINGITTEMT' A
#
# COMPACT_ATOMS: atom_id res chain seq x y z
N MET A 1 22.94 -18.87 22.72
CA MET A 1 22.13 -18.94 21.48
C MET A 1 21.86 -17.50 21.04
N LYS A 2 22.29 -17.08 19.85
CA LYS A 2 21.77 -15.83 19.27
C LYS A 2 20.30 -16.11 18.97
N GLY A 3 19.38 -15.51 19.73
CA GLY A 3 17.96 -15.60 19.41
C GLY A 3 17.76 -14.98 18.03
N ASP A 4 17.15 -15.72 17.12
CA ASP A 4 16.75 -15.19 15.83
C ASP A 4 15.85 -13.99 16.09
N ARG A 5 16.31 -12.80 15.69
CA ARG A 5 15.50 -11.58 15.87
C ARG A 5 14.30 -11.69 14.95
N LEU A 6 13.11 -11.59 15.53
CA LEU A 6 11.84 -11.57 14.81
C LEU A 6 11.84 -10.44 13.79
N ASN A 7 11.44 -10.75 12.56
CA ASN A 7 11.15 -9.75 11.54
C ASN A 7 9.67 -9.37 11.63
N ILE A 8 9.38 -8.06 11.67
CA ILE A 8 8.01 -7.52 11.64
C ILE A 8 7.82 -6.81 10.30
N ALA A 9 6.74 -7.11 9.60
CA ALA A 9 6.37 -6.46 8.35
C ALA A 9 5.13 -5.57 8.57
N TYR A 10 5.22 -4.32 8.14
CA TYR A 10 4.12 -3.37 8.09
C TYR A 10 3.74 -3.17 6.62
N LEU A 11 2.49 -3.46 6.28
CA LEU A 11 1.92 -3.29 4.95
C LEU A 11 0.81 -2.24 5.04
N ASP A 12 0.90 -1.26 4.15
CA ASP A 12 -0.13 -0.28 3.91
C ASP A 12 -0.59 -0.37 2.44
N VAL A 13 -1.87 -0.19 2.20
CA VAL A 13 -2.48 -0.30 0.87
C VAL A 13 -3.50 0.79 0.65
N GLU A 14 -3.37 1.48 -0.48
CA GLU A 14 -4.37 2.43 -0.94
C GLU A 14 -5.28 1.74 -1.95
N THR A 15 -6.58 2.02 -1.86
CA THR A 15 -7.59 1.39 -2.71
C THR A 15 -8.42 2.41 -3.47
N SER A 16 -8.95 2.02 -4.63
CA SER A 16 -9.86 2.84 -5.43
C SER A 16 -11.28 2.98 -4.87
N GLY A 17 -11.54 2.44 -3.67
CA GLY A 17 -12.86 2.33 -3.06
C GLY A 17 -12.84 1.53 -1.75
N LEU A 18 -14.00 1.38 -1.12
CA LEU A 18 -14.16 0.65 0.14
C LEU A 18 -14.39 -0.84 -0.11
N LEU A 19 -14.26 -1.67 0.94
CA LEU A 19 -14.48 -3.12 0.85
C LEU A 19 -15.88 -3.52 0.35
N ARG A 20 -16.88 -2.65 0.53
CA ARG A 20 -18.25 -2.88 0.04
C ARG A 20 -18.43 -2.61 -1.45
N ASP A 21 -17.47 -1.92 -2.08
CA ASP A 21 -17.56 -1.51 -3.47
C ASP A 21 -16.98 -2.66 -4.32
N PRO A 22 -17.78 -3.30 -5.20
CA PRO A 22 -17.35 -4.51 -5.92
C PRO A 22 -16.20 -4.26 -6.91
N GLU A 23 -16.02 -3.00 -7.34
CA GLU A 23 -14.95 -2.58 -8.25
C GLU A 23 -13.72 -2.01 -7.51
N ALA A 24 -13.71 -2.04 -6.18
CA ALA A 24 -12.58 -1.57 -5.39
C ALA A 24 -11.37 -2.50 -5.60
N ARG A 25 -10.21 -1.89 -5.81
CA ARG A 25 -8.93 -2.58 -6.04
C ARG A 25 -7.80 -1.79 -5.40
N VAL A 26 -6.66 -2.44 -5.20
CA VAL A 26 -5.42 -1.79 -4.74
C VAL A 26 -4.86 -0.91 -5.86
N VAL A 27 -4.48 0.32 -5.53
CA VAL A 27 -3.89 1.31 -6.45
C VAL A 27 -2.47 1.71 -6.04
N GLU A 28 -2.07 1.45 -4.80
CA GLU A 28 -0.71 1.62 -4.29
C GLU A 28 -0.48 0.64 -3.15
N TRP A 29 0.77 0.22 -2.96
CA TRP A 29 1.19 -0.49 -1.76
C TRP A 29 2.49 0.08 -1.22
N GLY A 30 2.63 0.06 0.11
CA GLY A 30 3.85 0.36 0.84
C GLY A 30 4.18 -0.77 1.81
N LEU A 31 5.42 -1.25 1.79
CA LEU A 31 5.92 -2.33 2.65
C LEU A 31 7.19 -1.89 3.37
N SER A 32 7.21 -2.06 4.69
CA SER A 32 8.35 -1.78 5.56
C SER A 32 8.63 -2.99 6.45
N VAL A 33 9.84 -3.54 6.41
CA VAL A 33 10.24 -4.72 7.21
C VAL A 33 11.33 -4.35 8.19
N TRP A 34 11.12 -4.70 9.46
CA TRP A 34 12.00 -4.34 10.58
C TRP A 34 12.53 -5.57 11.30
N GLN A 35 13.79 -5.50 11.72
CA GLN A 35 14.43 -6.50 12.59
C GLN A 35 14.90 -5.83 13.89
N GLY A 36 14.02 -5.81 14.90
CA GLY A 36 14.18 -4.92 16.05
C GLY A 36 14.01 -3.48 15.62
N ASP A 37 14.97 -2.61 15.96
CA ASP A 37 14.91 -1.16 15.66
C ASP A 37 15.52 -0.77 14.30
N VAL A 38 15.83 -1.75 13.45
CA VAL A 38 16.45 -1.52 12.14
C VAL A 38 15.46 -1.89 11.03
N GLU A 39 15.12 -0.94 10.18
CA GLU A 39 14.40 -1.19 8.93
C GLU A 39 15.35 -1.84 7.92
N VAL A 40 15.06 -3.09 7.55
CA VAL A 40 15.91 -3.90 6.66
C VAL A 40 15.40 -3.89 5.22
N PHE A 41 14.16 -3.47 4.99
CA PHE A 41 13.58 -3.31 3.68
C PHE A 41 12.49 -2.23 3.71
N ARG A 42 12.47 -1.40 2.67
CA ARG A 42 11.35 -0.52 2.34
C ARG A 42 11.10 -0.60 0.84
N GLY A 43 9.84 -0.76 0.46
CA GLY A 43 9.41 -0.71 -0.93
C GLY A 43 8.02 -0.12 -1.03
N GLU A 44 7.77 0.61 -2.10
CA GLU A 44 6.46 1.17 -2.41
C GLU A 44 6.27 1.14 -3.93
N SER A 45 5.02 1.02 -4.38
CA SER A 45 4.73 1.08 -5.81
C SER A 45 3.26 1.41 -6.09
N MET A 46 3.06 2.17 -7.15
CA MET A 46 1.76 2.36 -7.79
C MET A 46 1.36 1.08 -8.54
N VAL A 47 0.09 0.69 -8.40
CA VAL A 47 -0.51 -0.42 -9.14
C VAL A 47 -1.28 0.16 -10.33
N GLY A 48 -0.68 0.06 -11.51
CA GLY A 48 -1.18 0.76 -12.68
C GLY A 48 -2.28 0.09 -13.48
N GLY A 49 -3.00 0.89 -14.28
CA GLY A 49 -3.75 0.41 -15.45
C GLY A 49 -5.09 -0.29 -15.20
N GLN A 50 -5.75 -0.07 -14.06
CA GLN A 50 -6.99 -0.80 -13.71
C GLN A 50 -8.28 0.04 -13.69
N GLY A 51 -8.30 1.21 -14.34
CA GLY A 51 -9.49 2.03 -14.53
C GLY A 51 -9.50 3.33 -13.73
N ALA A 52 -10.63 4.04 -13.74
CA ALA A 52 -10.75 5.33 -13.08
C ALA A 52 -10.66 5.21 -11.55
N ILE A 53 -10.13 6.26 -10.91
CA ILE A 53 -10.18 6.47 -9.46
C ILE A 53 -11.25 7.53 -9.17
N PRO A 54 -12.26 7.24 -8.32
CA PRO A 54 -13.29 8.22 -7.95
C PRO A 54 -12.70 9.46 -7.26
N GLU A 55 -13.24 10.64 -7.55
CA GLU A 55 -12.75 11.90 -6.97
C GLU A 55 -12.85 11.93 -5.43
N GLU A 56 -13.86 11.29 -4.81
CA GLU A 56 -13.90 11.16 -3.34
C GLU A 56 -12.73 10.35 -2.77
N VAL A 57 -12.24 9.35 -3.49
CA VAL A 57 -11.10 8.52 -3.08
C VAL A 57 -9.80 9.28 -3.31
N SER A 58 -9.64 9.89 -4.48
CA SER A 58 -8.49 10.76 -4.78
C SER A 58 -8.34 11.91 -3.79
N ARG A 59 -9.43 12.42 -3.21
CA ARG A 59 -9.37 13.45 -2.16
C ARG A 59 -8.80 12.96 -0.83
N ILE A 60 -8.83 11.65 -0.58
CA ILE A 60 -8.32 11.03 0.66
C ILE A 60 -6.83 10.72 0.50
N ASN A 61 -6.45 10.03 -0.57
CA ASN A 61 -5.08 9.52 -0.74
C ASN A 61 -4.22 10.30 -1.76
N GLY A 62 -4.81 11.27 -2.48
CA GLY A 62 -4.08 12.09 -3.45
C GLY A 62 -3.76 11.39 -4.77
N ILE A 63 -4.21 10.15 -4.97
CA ILE A 63 -3.93 9.36 -6.18
C ILE A 63 -4.97 9.66 -7.26
N THR A 64 -4.52 10.02 -8.46
CA THR A 64 -5.40 10.23 -9.61
C THR A 64 -5.31 9.07 -10.61
N THR A 65 -6.29 8.99 -11.50
CA THR A 65 -6.34 7.97 -12.56
C THR A 65 -5.09 7.99 -13.44
N GLU A 66 -4.50 9.17 -13.68
CA GLU A 66 -3.33 9.36 -14.51
C GLU A 66 -2.02 8.89 -13.85
N MET A 67 -2.04 8.68 -12.52
CA MET A 67 -0.90 8.22 -11.74
C MET A 67 -0.80 6.69 -11.69
N THR A 68 -1.87 5.98 -12.05
CA THR A 68 -1.94 4.51 -12.07
C THR A 68 -1.78 3.96 -13.48
#